data_AF-A0A3C1DH70-F1
#
_entry.id   AF-A0A3C1DH70-F1
#
_cell.length_a   1.000
_cell.length_b   1.000
_cell.length_c   1.000
_cell.angle_alpha   90.00
_cell.angle_beta   90.00
_cell.angle_gamma   90.00
#
_symmetry.space_group_name_H-M   'P 1'
#
loop_
_entity.id
_entity.type
_entity.pdbx_description
1 polymer ?
#
loop_
_entity_poly.entity_id
_entity_poly.type
_entity_poly.pdbx_seq_one_letter_code
_entity_poly.pdbx_strand_id
1 'polypeptide(L)' 'DVAVLGLRHGTRLTNWESVHGSVIDAQVYAALTDSPWSPELAEIVASVDCTDFLVDPADVDTSGDLLVIAKATGE' A
#
# COMPACT_ATOMS: atom_id res chain seq x y z
N ASP A 1 -5.15 -25.66 -5.50
CA ASP A 1 -3.83 -25.07 -5.19
C ASP A 1 -4.05 -23.64 -4.69
N VAL A 2 -3.40 -23.24 -3.60
CA VAL A 2 -3.62 -21.93 -2.96
C VAL A 2 -2.27 -21.26 -2.68
N ALA A 3 -2.15 -20.00 -3.09
CA ALA A 3 -1.00 -19.14 -2.77
C ALA A 3 -1.47 -17.87 -2.04
N VAL A 4 -0.70 -17.43 -1.05
CA VAL A 4 -0.90 -16.19 -0.31
C VAL A 4 0.33 -15.31 -0.54
N LEU A 5 0.11 -14.08 -1.00
CA LEU A 5 1.13 -13.10 -1.31
C LEU A 5 0.87 -11.82 -0.48
N GLY A 6 1.94 -11.19 -0.02
CA GLY A 6 1.90 -9.91 0.65
C GLY A 6 1.96 -8.76 -0.35
N LEU A 7 1.21 -7.69 -0.07
CA LEU A 7 1.28 -6.42 -0.79
C LEU A 7 1.94 -5.36 0.10
N ARG A 8 2.95 -4.68 -0.46
CA ARG A 8 3.71 -3.63 0.23
C ARG A 8 4.00 -2.46 -0.69
N HIS A 9 4.24 -1.29 -0.10
CA HIS A 9 4.72 -0.12 -0.84
C HIS A 9 6.07 -0.42 -1.51
N GLY A 10 6.17 -0.07 -2.78
CA GLY A 10 7.39 -0.11 -3.57
C GLY A 10 8.28 1.10 -3.33
N THR A 11 9.39 1.16 -4.07
CA THR A 11 10.48 2.12 -3.84
C THR A 11 10.02 3.58 -3.86
N ARG A 12 9.10 3.96 -4.74
CA ARG A 12 8.66 5.35 -4.86
C ARG A 12 7.92 5.83 -3.60
N LEU A 13 6.95 5.06 -3.15
CA LEU A 13 6.18 5.37 -1.94
C LEU A 13 7.04 5.27 -0.69
N THR A 14 7.85 4.22 -0.54
CA THR A 14 8.73 4.09 0.64
C THR A 14 9.77 5.21 0.72
N ASN A 15 10.31 5.68 -0.41
CA ASN A 15 11.19 6.86 -0.42
C ASN A 15 10.45 8.12 0.01
N TRP A 16 9.23 8.34 -0.47
CA TRP A 16 8.42 9.48 -0.05
C TRP A 16 8.11 9.42 1.45
N GLU A 17 7.71 8.24 1.95
CA GLU A 17 7.38 7.99 3.36
C GLU A 17 8.59 8.14 4.28
N SER A 18 9.80 7.84 3.79
CA SER A 18 11.04 8.05 4.57
C SER A 18 11.28 9.52 4.95
N VAL A 19 10.71 10.45 4.17
CA VAL A 19 10.83 11.90 4.38
C VAL A 19 9.61 12.47 5.11
N HIS A 20 8.41 11.95 4.82
CA HIS A 20 7.15 12.55 5.27
C HIS A 20 6.42 11.75 6.35
N GLY A 21 6.88 10.53 6.66
CA GLY A 21 6.12 9.56 7.44
C GLY A 21 5.11 8.79 6.60
N SER A 22 4.31 7.94 7.25
CA SER A 22 3.31 7.09 6.61
C SER A 22 2.29 7.90 5.81
N VAL A 23 2.12 7.57 4.53
CA VAL A 23 1.14 8.23 3.64
C VAL A 23 -0.30 7.90 4.06
N ILE A 24 -0.51 6.73 4.69
CA ILE A 24 -1.81 6.32 5.20
C ILE A 24 -2.14 7.06 6.50
N ASP A 25 -1.18 7.16 7.42
CA ASP A 25 -1.41 7.87 8.69
C ASP A 25 -1.72 9.35 8.44
N ALA A 26 -1.07 9.96 7.45
CA ALA A 26 -1.36 11.33 7.04
C ALA A 26 -2.79 11.51 6.51
N GLN A 27 -3.29 10.56 5.70
CA GLN A 27 -4.68 10.56 5.21
C GLN A 27 -5.69 10.36 6.36
N VAL A 28 -5.42 9.40 7.24
CA VAL A 28 -6.27 9.10 8.40
C VAL A 28 -6.33 10.29 9.35
N TYR A 29 -5.19 10.90 9.66
CA TYR A 29 -5.13 12.08 10.52
C TYR A 29 -6.00 13.21 9.96
N ALA A 30 -5.82 13.55 8.69
CA ALA A 30 -6.60 14.61 8.06
C ALA A 30 -8.12 14.34 8.08
N ALA A 31 -8.52 13.08 7.85
CA ALA A 31 -9.92 12.66 7.95
C ALA A 31 -10.47 12.77 9.39
N LEU A 32 -9.69 12.37 10.39
CA LEU A 32 -10.09 12.43 11.81
C LEU A 32 -10.18 13.85 12.34
N THR A 33 -9.38 14.79 11.81
CA THR A 33 -9.36 16.19 12.23
C THR A 33 -10.18 17.12 11.33
N ASP A 34 -10.93 16.57 10.37
CA ASP A 34 -11.69 17.33 9.36
C ASP A 34 -10.83 18.43 8.69
N SER A 35 -9.57 18.09 8.44
CA SER A 35 -8.57 19.00 7.87
C SER A 35 -8.29 18.66 6.42
N PRO A 36 -7.99 19.64 5.55
CA PRO A 36 -7.62 19.35 4.19
C PRO A 36 -6.28 18.62 4.14
N TRP A 37 -6.08 17.81 3.10
CA TRP A 37 -4.76 17.25 2.79
C TRP A 37 -3.77 18.36 2.45
N SER A 38 -2.50 18.18 2.83
CA SER A 38 -1.45 19.05 2.33
C SER A 38 -1.32 18.88 0.80
N PRO A 39 -0.81 19.90 0.08
CA PRO A 39 -0.58 19.77 -1.35
C PRO A 39 0.29 18.56 -1.72
N GLU A 40 1.33 18.28 -0.93
CA GLU A 40 2.25 17.17 -1.12
C GLU A 40 1.57 15.82 -0.92
N LEU A 41 0.70 15.71 0.09
CA LEU A 41 -0.10 14.51 0.33
C LEU A 41 -1.10 14.28 -0.81
N ALA A 42 -1.77 15.34 -1.27
CA ALA A 42 -2.71 15.25 -2.37
C ALA A 42 -2.03 14.84 -3.68
N GLU A 43 -0.85 15.40 -3.97
CA GLU A 43 -0.06 15.07 -5.16
C GLU A 43 0.41 13.62 -5.13
N ILE A 44 1.01 13.16 -4.02
CA ILE A 44 1.50 11.78 -3.96
C ILE A 44 0.34 10.78 -4.08
N VAL A 45 -0.76 10.99 -3.37
CA VAL A 45 -1.94 10.09 -3.40
C VAL A 45 -2.57 10.08 -4.78
N ALA A 46 -2.72 11.23 -5.44
CA ALA A 46 -3.27 11.31 -6.80
C ALA A 46 -2.37 10.64 -7.85
N SER A 47 -1.07 10.53 -7.59
CA SER A 47 -0.09 9.93 -8.49
C SER A 47 0.07 8.42 -8.33
N VAL A 48 -0.57 7.79 -7.34
CA VAL A 48 -0.40 6.35 -7.05
C VAL A 48 -0.90 5.51 -8.22
N ASP A 49 -0.08 4.55 -8.64
CA ASP A 49 -0.48 3.52 -9.59
C ASP A 49 -0.03 2.10 -9.15
N CYS A 50 -0.35 1.09 -9.95
CA CYS A 50 -0.05 -0.30 -9.59
C CYS A 50 1.46 -0.62 -9.53
N THR A 51 2.31 0.18 -10.17
CA THR A 51 3.77 0.02 -10.15
C THR A 51 4.40 0.46 -8.83
N ASP A 52 3.63 1.16 -7.98
CA ASP A 52 4.03 1.56 -6.64
C ASP A 52 3.92 0.46 -5.59
N PHE A 53 3.57 -0.76 -5.99
CA PHE A 53 3.38 -1.88 -5.09
C PHE A 53 4.23 -3.08 -5.48
N LEU A 54 4.74 -3.77 -4.46
CA LEU A 54 5.39 -5.07 -4.61
C LEU A 54 4.43 -6.14 -4.11
N VAL A 55 4.35 -7.24 -4.86
CA VAL A 55 3.57 -8.42 -4.52
C VAL A 55 4.49 -9.63 -4.51
N ASP A 56 4.69 -10.22 -3.34
CA ASP A 56 5.64 -11.31 -3.15
C ASP A 56 5.21 -12.23 -1.98
N PRO A 57 5.73 -13.47 -1.90
CA PRO A 57 5.36 -14.40 -0.82
C PRO A 57 6.14 -14.18 0.49
N ALA A 58 7.05 -13.20 0.56
CA ALA A 58 7.88 -12.98 1.74
C ALA A 58 7.13 -12.17 2.80
N ASP A 59 7.47 -12.37 4.08
CA ASP A 59 7.05 -11.51 5.19
C ASP A 59 5.56 -11.11 5.18
N VAL A 60 4.68 -12.05 4.82
CA VAL A 60 3.24 -11.82 4.64
C VAL A 60 2.59 -11.25 5.90
N ASP A 61 3.09 -11.62 7.08
CA ASP A 61 2.63 -11.13 8.38
C ASP A 61 2.84 -9.62 8.59
N THR A 62 3.73 -9.01 7.80
CA THR A 62 4.08 -7.58 7.88
C THR A 62 3.56 -6.77 6.70
N SER A 63 2.84 -7.42 5.78
CA SER A 63 2.33 -6.77 4.57
C SER A 63 1.12 -5.87 4.89
N GLY A 64 0.94 -4.82 4.09
CA GLY A 64 -0.19 -3.90 4.29
C GLY A 64 -1.53 -4.53 3.89
N ASP A 65 -1.51 -5.43 2.90
CA ASP A 65 -2.65 -6.23 2.47
C ASP A 65 -2.18 -7.61 1.96
N LEU A 66 -3.12 -8.52 1.73
CA LEU A 66 -2.88 -9.88 1.27
C LEU A 66 -3.62 -10.19 -0.03
N LEU A 67 -2.90 -10.72 -1.01
CA LEU A 67 -3.47 -11.30 -2.23
C LEU A 67 -3.52 -12.82 -2.11
N VAL A 68 -4.72 -13.39 -2.15
CA VAL A 68 -4.93 -14.85 -2.11
C VAL A 68 -5.37 -15.35 -3.47
N ILE A 69 -4.62 -16.30 -4.03
CA ILE A 69 -4.91 -16.92 -5.33
C ILE A 69 -5.28 -18.37 -5.09
N ALA A 70 -6.52 -18.72 -5.40
CA ALA A 70 -7.01 -20.10 -5.37
C ALA A 70 -7.22 -20.62 -6.80
N LYS A 71 -6.48 -21.67 -7.16
CA LYS A 71 -6.68 -22.41 -8.41
C LYS A 71 -7.53 -23.64 -8.12
N ALA A 72 -8.69 -23.70 -8.76
CA ALA A 72 -9.48 -24.92 -8.83
C ALA A 72 -8.66 -26.00 -9.55
N THR A 73 -8.51 -27.15 -8.93
CA THR A 73 -8.13 -28.36 -9.64
C THR A 73 -9.39 -28.88 -10.32
N GLY A 74 -9.41 -28.92 -11.64
CA GLY A 74 -10.53 -29.52 -12.38
C GLY A 74 -10.72 -31.00 -12.00
N GLU A 75 -11.95 -31.49 -12.11
CA GLU A 75 -12.23 -32.93 -12.23
C GLU A 75 -11.63 -33.49 -13.53
#